data_AF-A0A7V2AIX6-F1
#
_entry.id   AF-A0A7V2AIX6-F1
#
_cell.length_a   1.000
_cell.length_b   1.000
_cell.length_c   1.000
_cell.angle_alpha   90.00
_cell.angle_beta   90.00
_cell.angle_gamma   90.00
#
_symmetry.space_group_name_H-M   'P 1'
#
loop_
_entity.id
_entity.type
_entity.pdbx_description
1 polymer ?
#
loop_
_entity_poly.entity_id
_entity_poly.type
_entity_poly.pdbx_seq_one_letter_code
_entity_poly.pdbx_strand_id
1 'polypeptide(L)'
;MFRIFIAIAVLVLVSACAQPAYVYKEGEFDRSSPNYGKELIDMPGVTICYSSRGSTPAQVRALALEECGRFGKSARFVKQDY
;
A
#
# COMPACT_ATOMS: atom_id res chain seq x y z
N MET A 1 -25.03 6.70 -29.57
CA MET A 1 -24.85 5.59 -28.61
C MET A 1 -23.45 4.96 -28.69
N PHE A 2 -22.94 4.58 -29.87
CA PHE A 2 -21.59 3.99 -30.04
C PHE A 2 -20.42 4.82 -29.46
N ARG A 3 -20.44 6.15 -29.63
CA ARG A 3 -19.43 7.07 -29.05
C ARG A 3 -19.40 7.09 -27.52
N ILE A 4 -20.55 6.89 -26.88
CA ILE A 4 -20.65 6.84 -25.41
C ILE A 4 -20.05 5.53 -24.89
N PHE A 5 -20.31 4.40 -25.56
CA PHE A 5 -19.69 3.12 -25.22
C PHE A 5 -18.16 3.16 -25.34
N ILE A 6 -17.62 3.81 -26.38
CA ILE A 6 -16.17 4.00 -26.52
C ILE A 6 -15.61 4.87 -25.38
N ALA A 7 -16.27 5.97 -25.04
CA ALA A 7 -15.81 6.85 -23.95
C ALA A 7 -15.80 6.13 -22.58
N ILE A 8 -16.82 5.31 -22.30
CA ILE A 8 -16.89 4.51 -21.07
C ILE A 8 -15.81 3.43 -21.07
N ALA A 9 -15.58 2.73 -22.18
CA ALA A 9 -14.54 1.72 -22.29
C ALA A 9 -13.14 2.30 -22.06
N VAL A 10 -12.86 3.49 -22.60
CA VAL A 10 -11.59 4.19 -22.38
C VAL A 10 -11.42 4.54 -20.90
N LEU A 11 -12.45 5.10 -20.24
CA LEU A 11 -12.41 5.45 -18.82
C LEU A 11 -12.12 4.25 -17.90
N VAL A 12 -12.70 3.08 -18.19
CA VAL A 12 -12.46 1.85 -17.42
C VAL A 12 -11.02 1.34 -17.60
N LEU A 13 -10.41 1.52 -18.77
CA LEU A 13 -9.03 1.09 -19.02
C LEU A 13 -8.00 1.95 -18.28
N VAL A 14 -8.25 3.24 -18.04
CA VAL A 14 -7.26 4.13 -17.39
C VAL A 14 -7.22 3.99 -15.87
N SER A 15 -8.27 3.47 -15.23
CA SER A 15 -8.35 3.36 -13.77
C SER A 15 -7.49 2.22 -13.20
N ALA A 16 -7.14 1.21 -14.02
CA ALA A 16 -6.37 0.05 -13.58
C ALA A 16 -4.92 0.37 -13.15
N CYS A 17 -4.37 1.54 -13.54
CA CYS A 17 -3.00 1.94 -13.19
C CYS A 17 -2.90 2.72 -11.87
N ALA A 18 -4.02 3.07 -11.23
CA ALA A 18 -4.05 3.81 -9.99
C ALA A 18 -4.19 2.86 -8.79
N GLN A 19 -3.09 2.18 -8.43
CA GLN A 19 -3.09 1.35 -7.23
C GLN A 19 -2.95 2.22 -5.97
N PRO A 20 -3.77 1.99 -4.92
CA PRO A 20 -3.63 2.65 -3.65
C PRO A 20 -2.35 2.21 -2.92
N ALA A 21 -1.86 3.05 -2.00
CA ALA A 21 -0.74 2.69 -1.13
C ALA A 21 -1.11 1.52 -0.21
N TYR A 22 -0.14 0.65 0.08
CA TYR A 22 -0.31 -0.51 0.94
C TYR A 22 0.97 -0.80 1.75
N VAL A 23 0.81 -1.51 2.88
CA VAL A 23 1.94 -1.98 3.68
C VAL A 23 2.54 -3.20 3.05
N TYR A 24 3.83 -3.15 2.74
CA TYR A 24 4.59 -4.30 2.33
C TYR A 24 4.89 -5.20 3.54
N LYS A 25 4.47 -6.47 3.45
CA LYS A 25 4.73 -7.49 4.47
C LYS A 25 5.68 -8.53 3.90
N GLU A 26 6.93 -8.46 4.33
CA GLU A 26 7.96 -9.39 3.88
C GLU A 26 7.57 -10.84 4.23
N GLY A 27 7.63 -11.72 3.23
CA GLY A 27 7.33 -13.14 3.41
C GLY A 27 5.85 -13.48 3.65
N GLU A 28 4.90 -12.55 3.43
CA GLU A 28 3.47 -12.83 3.67
C GLU A 28 2.92 -13.99 2.81
N PHE A 29 3.55 -14.25 1.66
CA PHE A 29 3.23 -15.36 0.76
C PHE A 29 4.22 -16.52 0.85
N ASP A 30 5.33 -16.35 1.57
CA ASP A 30 6.34 -17.38 1.74
C ASP A 30 5.96 -18.33 2.88
N ARG A 31 5.47 -19.52 2.53
CA ARG A 31 5.09 -20.56 3.50
C ARG A 31 6.25 -21.10 4.33
N SER A 32 7.49 -20.87 3.89
CA SER A 32 8.69 -21.24 4.64
C SER A 32 9.11 -20.17 5.66
N SER A 33 8.53 -18.97 5.58
CA SER A 33 8.79 -17.91 6.55
C SER A 33 8.38 -18.34 7.95
N PRO A 34 9.21 -18.11 8.98
CA PRO A 34 8.88 -18.45 10.37
C PRO A 34 7.63 -17.72 10.88
N ASN A 35 7.24 -16.63 10.21
CA ASN A 35 6.10 -15.79 10.57
C ASN A 35 4.89 -15.97 9.62
N TYR A 36 4.92 -16.94 8.70
CA TYR A 36 3.81 -17.19 7.77
C TYR A 36 2.50 -17.44 8.52
N GLY A 37 1.47 -16.65 8.21
CA GLY A 37 0.14 -16.76 8.80
C GLY A 37 0.05 -16.42 10.30
N LYS A 38 1.11 -15.86 10.90
CA LYS A 38 1.13 -15.45 12.31
C LYS A 38 0.89 -13.96 12.43
N GLU A 39 0.22 -13.57 13.51
CA GLU A 39 0.13 -12.17 13.91
C GLU A 39 1.48 -11.71 14.48
N LEU A 40 1.99 -10.57 13.98
CA LEU A 40 3.22 -9.99 14.47
C LEU A 40 2.98 -9.37 15.85
N ILE A 41 3.88 -9.64 16.79
CA ILE A 41 3.80 -9.13 18.16
C ILE A 41 4.49 -7.76 18.27
N ASP A 42 5.50 -7.53 17.43
CA ASP A 42 6.21 -6.26 17.33
C ASP A 42 6.62 -5.96 15.89
N MET A 43 6.67 -4.67 15.54
CA MET A 43 7.07 -4.17 14.23
C MET A 43 8.13 -3.07 14.39
N PRO A 44 9.40 -3.31 14.00
CA PRO A 44 10.46 -2.32 14.14
C PRO A 44 10.39 -1.20 13.08
N GLY A 45 9.68 -1.43 11.97
CA GLY A 45 9.46 -0.46 10.91
C GLY A 45 8.41 -0.94 9.91
N VAL A 46 7.82 -0.02 9.17
CA VAL A 46 6.85 -0.33 8.11
C VAL A 46 7.39 0.15 6.78
N THR A 47 7.26 -0.67 5.74
CA THR A 47 7.54 -0.28 4.36
C THR A 47 6.21 -0.08 3.66
N ILE A 48 6.03 1.09 3.04
CA ILE A 48 4.80 1.40 2.31
C ILE A 48 5.13 1.48 0.83
N CYS A 49 4.53 0.58 0.06
CA CYS A 49 4.54 0.63 -1.39
C CYS A 49 3.41 1.54 -1.85
N TYR A 50 3.70 2.47 -2.77
CA TYR A 50 2.70 3.39 -3.29
C TYR A 50 3.02 3.79 -4.72
N SER A 51 1.97 4.16 -5.47
CA SER A 51 2.08 4.77 -6.78
C SER A 51 2.07 6.29 -6.65
N SER A 52 3.02 6.99 -7.28
CA SER A 52 3.03 8.46 -7.33
C SER A 52 1.80 9.05 -8.05
N ARG A 53 1.09 8.24 -8.84
CA ARG A 53 -0.15 8.61 -9.55
C ARG A 53 -1.41 8.18 -8.80
N GLY A 54 -1.31 7.16 -7.95
CA GLY A 54 -2.44 6.56 -7.23
C GLY A 54 -2.51 6.92 -5.75
N SER A 55 -1.54 7.66 -5.22
CA SER A 55 -1.46 7.99 -3.79
C SER A 55 -0.82 9.34 -3.54
N THR A 56 -1.22 9.97 -2.44
CA THR A 56 -0.66 11.23 -1.95
C THR A 56 0.28 11.00 -0.76
N PRO A 57 1.24 11.91 -0.51
CA PRO A 57 2.09 11.84 0.68
C PRO A 57 1.29 11.79 2.00
N ALA A 58 0.13 12.46 2.05
CA ALA A 58 -0.74 12.43 3.21
C ALA A 58 -1.36 11.04 3.46
N GLN A 59 -1.77 10.34 2.39
CA GLN A 59 -2.30 8.98 2.49
C GLN A 59 -1.20 7.99 2.93
N VAL A 60 0.01 8.10 2.36
CA VAL A 60 1.16 7.28 2.77
C VAL A 60 1.48 7.50 4.25
N ARG A 61 1.50 8.76 4.70
CA ARG A 61 1.72 9.10 6.11
C ARG A 61 0.62 8.57 7.02
N ALA A 62 -0.64 8.70 6.61
CA ALA A 62 -1.77 8.20 7.39
C ALA A 62 -1.69 6.68 7.57
N LEU A 63 -1.39 5.94 6.49
CA LEU A 63 -1.21 4.49 6.53
C LEU A 63 -0.04 4.08 7.44
N ALA A 64 1.07 4.83 7.41
CA ALA A 64 2.21 4.57 8.31
C ALA A 64 1.83 4.75 9.78
N LEU A 65 1.10 5.82 10.10
CA LEU A 65 0.66 6.13 11.46
C LEU A 65 -0.33 5.10 11.97
N GLU A 66 -1.29 4.70 11.14
CA GLU A 66 -2.26 3.67 11.47
C GLU A 66 -1.56 2.35 11.82
N GLU A 67 -0.65 1.90 10.96
CA GLU A 67 -0.03 0.58 11.10
C GLU A 67 1.00 0.55 12.21
N CYS A 68 1.81 1.60 12.41
CA CYS A 68 2.65 1.72 13.60
C CYS A 68 1.81 1.84 14.89
N GLY A 69 0.67 2.54 14.82
CA GLY A 69 -0.23 2.76 15.95
C GLY A 69 -0.82 1.47 16.51
N ARG A 70 -1.03 0.46 15.68
CA ARG A 70 -1.46 -0.90 16.11
C ARG A 70 -0.49 -1.56 17.09
N PHE A 71 0.78 -1.17 17.06
CA PHE A 71 1.83 -1.65 17.96
C PHE A 71 2.13 -0.65 19.09
N GLY A 72 1.30 0.38 19.27
CA GLY A 72 1.55 1.45 20.25
C GLY A 72 2.74 2.36 19.88
N LYS A 73 3.14 2.39 18.60
CA LYS A 73 4.28 3.18 18.11
C LYS A 73 3.80 4.34 17.24
N SER A 74 4.73 5.26 16.94
CA SER A 74 4.51 6.35 15.98
C SER A 74 5.43 6.18 14.76
N ALA A 75 4.98 6.68 13.61
CA ALA A 75 5.74 6.59 12.37
C ALA A 75 6.74 7.76 12.24
N ARG A 76 7.99 7.43 11.90
CA ARG A 76 9.02 8.40 11.50
C ARG A 76 9.48 8.07 10.10
N PHE A 77 9.48 9.06 9.20
CA PHE A 77 10.04 8.88 7.88
C PHE A 77 11.55 8.64 7.97
N VAL A 78 12.02 7.52 7.40
CA VAL A 78 13.44 7.14 7.41
C VAL A 78 14.06 7.36 6.04
N LYS A 79 13.47 6.77 5.00
CA LYS A 79 13.93 6.85 3.61
C LYS A 79 12.80 6.51 2.64
N GLN A 80 13.07 6.74 1.35
CA GLN A 80 12.26 6.26 0.24
C GLN A 80 13.19 5.77 -0.88
N ASP A 81 12.88 4.61 -1.43
CA ASP A 81 13.46 4.00 -2.64
C ASP A 81 12.37 3.78 -3.71
N TYR A 82 12.79 3.36 -4.92
CA TYR A 82 11.93 3.21 -6.11
C TYR A 82 11.90 1.77 -6.64
#